data_AF-A0A660XEC5-F1
#
_entry.id   AF-A0A660XEC5-F1
#
_cell.length_a   1.000
_cell.length_b   1.000
_cell.length_c   1.000
_cell.angle_alpha   90.00
_cell.angle_beta   90.00
_cell.angle_gamma   90.00
#
_symmetry.space_group_name_H-M   'P 1'
#
loop_
_entity.id
_entity.type
_entity.pdbx_description
1 polymer ?
#
loop_
_entity_poly.entity_id
_entity_poly.type
_entity_poly.pdbx_seq_one_letter_code
_entity_poly.pdbx_strand_id
1 'polypeptide(L)'
;MNLWITRDESLNALKSKLSIEARYIEKGFTIIDALLRIFEDNKNDNFCMVCSFALLKGKNFCFSIYSLSLDGLAQEAGALLRPAIECFELLDYFFADPKRIQEALENKLLSAGNIAKKINSKHKKIREHLNSTASHFSLNPMACTHLINWKKGSIRYYQEYNENVLRKNLWILFSIMVFLIDSAVRCLTFNELIDGRLTKEIEEWKTSGLKLAKEKML
;
A
#
# COMPACT_ATOMS: atom_id res chain seq x y z
N MET A 1 25.13 7.75 -19.01
CA MET A 1 24.59 7.29 -17.71
C MET A 1 23.18 6.80 -17.94
N ASN A 2 22.87 5.53 -17.69
CA ASN A 2 21.50 5.03 -17.80
C ASN A 2 20.79 5.35 -16.47
N LEU A 3 19.86 6.31 -16.50
CA LEU A 3 19.06 6.71 -15.33
C LEU A 3 18.22 5.54 -14.78
N TRP A 4 17.89 4.58 -15.64
CA TRP A 4 16.97 3.47 -15.36
C TRP A 4 17.68 2.14 -15.09
N ILE A 5 19.00 2.13 -14.89
CA ILE A 5 19.77 0.89 -14.71
C ILE A 5 19.23 0.03 -13.54
N THR A 6 18.95 0.65 -12.39
CA THR A 6 18.38 -0.03 -11.22
C THR A 6 16.98 -0.61 -11.53
N ARG A 7 16.19 0.12 -12.32
CA ARG A 7 14.87 -0.34 -12.75
C ARG A 7 14.98 -1.54 -13.69
N ASP A 8 15.87 -1.48 -14.67
CA ASP A 8 16.09 -2.58 -15.62
C ASP A 8 16.53 -3.86 -14.89
N GLU A 9 17.45 -3.74 -13.92
CA GLU A 9 17.88 -4.85 -13.06
C GLU A 9 16.72 -5.39 -12.21
N SER A 10 15.92 -4.51 -11.61
CA SER A 10 14.73 -4.89 -10.85
C SER A 10 13.71 -5.62 -11.72
N LEU A 11 13.42 -5.14 -12.93
CA LEU A 11 12.50 -5.78 -13.87
C LEU A 11 13.01 -7.16 -14.31
N ASN A 12 14.31 -7.32 -14.52
CA ASN A 12 14.91 -8.63 -14.82
C ASN A 12 14.80 -9.59 -13.63
N ALA A 13 14.96 -9.09 -12.40
CA ALA A 13 14.76 -9.87 -11.19
C ALA A 13 13.30 -10.32 -11.03
N LEU A 14 12.33 -9.44 -11.29
CA LEU A 14 10.90 -9.78 -11.26
C LEU A 14 10.52 -10.85 -12.28
N LYS A 15 11.20 -10.93 -13.43
CA LYS A 15 11.00 -12.01 -14.41
C LYS A 15 11.67 -13.33 -14.02
N SER A 16 12.50 -13.34 -12.99
CA SER A 16 13.32 -14.49 -12.60
C SER A 16 13.21 -14.76 -11.09
N LYS A 17 14.18 -14.26 -10.32
CA LYS A 17 14.38 -14.55 -8.89
C LYS A 17 13.31 -13.97 -7.95
N LEU A 18 12.55 -12.99 -8.42
CA LEU A 18 11.46 -12.31 -7.71
C LEU A 18 10.10 -12.53 -8.41
N SER A 19 9.99 -13.55 -9.25
CA SER A 19 8.74 -13.86 -9.98
C SER A 19 7.57 -14.21 -9.08
N ILE A 20 7.82 -14.80 -7.91
CA ILE A 20 6.78 -15.07 -6.92
C ILE A 20 6.24 -13.76 -6.37
N GLU A 21 7.11 -12.86 -5.90
CA GLU A 21 6.73 -11.54 -5.40
C GLU A 21 5.96 -10.74 -6.46
N ALA A 22 6.47 -10.70 -7.69
CA ALA A 22 5.83 -10.01 -8.81
C ALA A 22 4.38 -10.48 -9.00
N ARG A 23 4.18 -11.81 -9.05
CA ARG A 23 2.86 -12.42 -9.24
C ARG A 23 1.86 -12.03 -8.14
N TYR A 24 2.29 -11.96 -6.88
CA TYR A 24 1.39 -11.56 -5.79
C TYR A 24 1.00 -10.07 -5.86
N ILE A 25 1.95 -9.20 -6.23
CA ILE A 25 1.69 -7.77 -6.43
C ILE A 25 0.74 -7.54 -7.61
N GLU A 26 1.02 -8.15 -8.76
CA GLU A 26 0.15 -8.06 -9.95
C GLU A 26 -1.26 -8.58 -9.67
N LYS A 27 -1.35 -9.70 -8.95
CA LYS A 27 -2.64 -10.25 -8.52
C LYS A 27 -3.40 -9.30 -7.60
N GLY A 28 -2.70 -8.67 -6.66
CA GLY A 28 -3.30 -7.66 -5.78
C GLY A 28 -3.88 -6.47 -6.57
N PHE A 29 -3.20 -5.98 -7.60
CA PHE A 29 -3.74 -4.92 -8.46
C PHE A 29 -4.97 -5.38 -9.24
N THR A 30 -4.96 -6.61 -9.75
CA THR A 30 -6.11 -7.21 -10.44
C THR A 30 -7.32 -7.33 -9.51
N ILE A 31 -7.10 -7.73 -8.25
CA ILE A 31 -8.15 -7.79 -7.22
C ILE A 31 -8.71 -6.38 -6.96
N ILE A 32 -7.85 -5.38 -6.74
CA ILE A 32 -8.30 -4.00 -6.54
C ILE A 32 -9.15 -3.51 -7.71
N ASP A 33 -8.75 -3.83 -8.95
CA ASP A 33 -9.50 -3.47 -10.15
C ASP A 33 -10.88 -4.15 -10.22
N ALA A 34 -10.98 -5.41 -9.81
CA ALA A 34 -12.27 -6.09 -9.70
C ALA A 34 -13.17 -5.41 -8.67
N LEU A 35 -12.64 -5.07 -7.49
CA LEU A 35 -13.42 -4.37 -6.44
C LEU A 35 -13.84 -2.97 -6.87
N LEU A 36 -12.97 -2.23 -7.59
CA LEU A 36 -13.30 -0.92 -8.14
C LEU A 36 -14.45 -0.99 -9.14
N ARG A 37 -14.49 -2.00 -10.00
CA ARG A 37 -15.61 -2.20 -10.95
C ARG A 37 -16.93 -2.41 -10.22
N ILE A 38 -16.94 -3.21 -9.14
CA ILE A 38 -18.15 -3.41 -8.33
C ILE A 38 -18.64 -2.07 -7.75
N PHE A 39 -17.74 -1.25 -7.20
CA PHE A 39 -18.12 0.08 -6.73
C PHE A 39 -18.61 0.99 -7.86
N GLU A 40 -17.97 0.96 -9.03
CA GLU A 40 -18.33 1.77 -10.19
C GLU A 40 -19.71 1.41 -10.75
N ASP A 41 -20.03 0.12 -10.82
CA ASP A 41 -21.34 -0.38 -11.25
C ASP A 41 -22.47 0.10 -10.31
N ASN A 42 -22.13 0.43 -9.06
CA ASN A 42 -23.04 0.91 -8.03
C ASN A 42 -22.86 2.42 -7.70
N LYS A 43 -22.23 3.20 -8.58
CA LYS A 43 -21.86 4.61 -8.33
C LYS A 43 -23.02 5.58 -8.06
N ASN A 44 -24.26 5.19 -8.30
CA ASN A 44 -25.44 6.02 -7.96
C ASN A 44 -25.66 6.09 -6.44
N ASP A 45 -25.09 5.16 -5.69
CA ASP A 45 -24.99 5.24 -4.24
C ASP A 45 -23.73 6.06 -3.86
N ASN A 46 -23.95 7.12 -3.08
CA ASN A 46 -22.88 7.97 -2.56
C ASN A 46 -21.84 7.19 -1.75
N PHE A 47 -22.26 6.15 -1.01
CA PHE A 47 -21.32 5.32 -0.26
C PHE A 47 -20.37 4.61 -1.22
N CYS A 48 -20.90 3.94 -2.25
CA CYS A 48 -20.10 3.27 -3.26
C CYS A 48 -19.17 4.23 -4.01
N MET A 49 -19.67 5.40 -4.42
CA MET A 49 -18.89 6.41 -5.10
C MET A 49 -17.69 6.88 -4.24
N VAL A 50 -17.93 7.27 -2.99
CA VAL A 50 -16.87 7.80 -2.12
C VAL A 50 -15.86 6.71 -1.74
N CYS A 51 -16.32 5.48 -1.44
CA CYS A 51 -15.44 4.34 -1.20
C CYS A 51 -14.57 4.01 -2.43
N SER A 52 -15.11 4.14 -3.64
CA SER A 52 -14.33 3.94 -4.88
C SER A 52 -13.16 4.92 -4.97
N PHE A 53 -13.34 6.19 -4.56
CA PHE A 53 -12.26 7.17 -4.57
C PHE A 53 -11.17 6.86 -3.55
N ALA A 54 -11.54 6.42 -2.35
CA ALA A 54 -10.57 5.98 -1.35
C ALA A 54 -9.76 4.77 -1.85
N LEU A 55 -10.43 3.78 -2.44
CA LEU A 55 -9.78 2.59 -3.00
C LEU A 55 -8.88 2.94 -4.19
N LEU A 56 -9.33 3.78 -5.12
CA LEU A 56 -8.56 4.18 -6.30
C LEU A 56 -7.32 4.99 -5.92
N LYS A 57 -7.45 5.91 -4.94
CA LYS A 57 -6.27 6.61 -4.39
C LYS A 57 -5.30 5.63 -3.74
N GLY A 58 -5.80 4.67 -2.95
CA GLY A 58 -5.00 3.61 -2.36
C GLY A 58 -4.25 2.80 -3.42
N LYS A 59 -4.92 2.40 -4.51
CA LYS A 59 -4.31 1.74 -5.67
C LYS A 59 -3.15 2.55 -6.24
N ASN A 60 -3.37 3.85 -6.48
CA ASN A 60 -2.37 4.74 -7.07
C ASN A 60 -1.16 4.94 -6.15
N PHE A 61 -1.37 5.03 -4.83
CA PHE A 61 -0.26 5.07 -3.87
C PHE A 61 0.51 3.75 -3.85
N CYS A 62 -0.16 2.60 -3.85
CA CYS A 62 0.50 1.28 -3.96
C CYS A 62 1.33 1.18 -5.25
N PHE A 63 0.79 1.63 -6.39
CA PHE A 63 1.52 1.63 -7.66
C PHE A 63 2.75 2.56 -7.64
N SER A 64 2.61 3.73 -7.01
CA SER A 64 3.71 4.68 -6.89
C SER A 64 4.84 4.14 -5.99
N ILE A 65 4.47 3.49 -4.87
CA ILE A 65 5.42 2.80 -3.98
C ILE A 65 6.13 1.67 -4.73
N TYR A 66 5.38 0.88 -5.51
CA TYR A 66 5.94 -0.17 -6.35
C TYR A 66 6.96 0.40 -7.34
N SER A 67 6.57 1.42 -8.11
CA SER A 67 7.42 2.08 -9.11
C SER A 67 8.72 2.59 -8.51
N LEU A 68 8.65 3.34 -7.40
CA LEU A 68 9.84 3.85 -6.70
C LEU A 68 10.72 2.73 -6.13
N SER A 69 10.11 1.64 -5.66
CA SER A 69 10.87 0.49 -5.17
C SER A 69 11.71 -0.16 -6.27
N LEU A 70 11.23 -0.18 -7.52
CA LEU A 70 11.99 -0.67 -8.68
C LEU A 70 13.18 0.22 -9.02
N ASP A 71 13.13 1.50 -8.67
CA ASP A 71 14.26 2.44 -8.85
C ASP A 71 15.24 2.43 -7.66
N GLY A 72 15.03 1.56 -6.66
CA GLY A 72 15.84 1.55 -5.43
C GLY A 72 15.49 2.67 -4.44
N LEU A 73 14.41 3.42 -4.68
CA LEU A 73 13.95 4.58 -3.90
C LEU A 73 12.86 4.23 -2.89
N ALA A 74 12.91 3.01 -2.33
CA ALA A 74 11.87 2.52 -1.43
C ALA A 74 11.83 3.27 -0.08
N GLN A 75 12.95 3.83 0.38
CA GLN A 75 12.98 4.64 1.59
C GLN A 75 12.21 5.94 1.39
N GLU A 76 12.42 6.61 0.26
CA GLU A 76 11.69 7.80 -0.16
C GLU A 76 10.21 7.49 -0.43
N ALA A 77 9.92 6.30 -0.98
CA ALA A 77 8.54 5.83 -1.16
C ALA A 77 7.75 5.72 0.15
N GLY A 78 8.43 5.67 1.31
CA GLY A 78 7.77 5.70 2.62
C GLY A 78 6.95 6.99 2.87
N ALA A 79 7.21 8.06 2.12
CA ALA A 79 6.36 9.26 2.10
C ALA A 79 4.94 8.96 1.60
N LEU A 80 4.81 8.01 0.68
CA LEU A 80 3.55 7.58 0.08
C LEU A 80 2.86 6.48 0.90
N LEU A 81 3.61 5.79 1.75
CA LEU A 81 3.06 4.73 2.61
C LEU A 81 2.05 5.27 3.61
N ARG A 82 2.27 6.48 4.13
CA ARG A 82 1.33 7.13 5.03
C ARG A 82 -0.03 7.41 4.38
N PRO A 83 -0.13 8.14 3.25
CA PRO A 83 -1.42 8.36 2.60
C PRO A 83 -2.05 7.05 2.08
N ALA A 84 -1.26 6.01 1.76
CA ALA A 84 -1.80 4.68 1.48
C ALA A 84 -2.52 4.06 2.69
N ILE A 85 -1.96 4.22 3.90
CA ILE A 85 -2.61 3.80 5.16
C ILE A 85 -3.91 4.56 5.38
N GLU A 86 -3.88 5.88 5.17
CA GLU A 86 -5.04 6.74 5.35
C GLU A 86 -6.21 6.31 4.43
N CYS A 87 -5.94 5.78 3.23
CA CYS A 87 -6.99 5.27 2.33
C CYS A 87 -7.78 4.10 2.92
N PHE A 88 -7.12 3.09 3.49
CA PHE A 88 -7.84 1.94 4.05
C PHE A 88 -8.46 2.24 5.42
N GLU A 89 -7.85 3.14 6.20
CA GLU A 89 -8.47 3.67 7.42
C GLU A 89 -9.73 4.47 7.13
N LEU A 90 -9.77 5.19 6.01
CA LEU A 90 -10.95 5.92 5.58
C LEU A 90 -12.08 4.97 5.14
N LEU A 91 -11.75 3.85 4.47
CA LEU A 91 -12.73 2.79 4.18
C LEU A 91 -13.31 2.21 5.47
N ASP A 92 -12.48 1.88 6.46
CA ASP A 92 -12.94 1.41 7.77
C ASP A 92 -13.77 2.46 8.52
N TYR A 93 -13.45 3.74 8.35
CA TYR A 93 -14.20 4.86 8.94
C TYR A 93 -15.64 4.94 8.42
N PHE A 94 -15.82 4.73 7.11
CA PHE A 94 -17.14 4.70 6.48
C PHE A 94 -17.89 3.40 6.77
N PHE A 95 -17.19 2.25 6.77
CA PHE A 95 -17.78 0.97 7.16
C PHE A 95 -18.35 1.01 8.59
N ALA A 96 -17.61 1.61 9.53
CA ALA A 96 -18.03 1.70 10.93
C ALA A 96 -19.33 2.51 11.12
N ASP A 97 -19.64 3.44 10.22
CA ASP A 97 -20.84 4.28 10.26
C ASP A 97 -21.05 4.95 8.89
N PRO A 98 -21.92 4.37 8.04
CA PRO A 98 -22.14 4.84 6.67
C PRO A 98 -22.64 6.28 6.55
N LYS A 99 -23.22 6.86 7.61
CA LYS A 99 -23.68 8.27 7.59
C LYS A 99 -22.52 9.25 7.42
N ARG A 100 -21.29 8.83 7.75
CA ARG A 100 -20.06 9.63 7.61
C ARG A 100 -19.67 9.90 6.16
N ILE A 101 -20.27 9.20 5.20
CA ILE A 101 -20.13 9.55 3.78
C ILE A 101 -20.55 11.01 3.52
N GLN A 102 -21.56 11.50 4.25
CA GLN A 102 -21.98 12.89 4.14
C GLN A 102 -20.87 13.87 4.58
N GLU A 103 -20.06 13.51 5.58
CA GLU A 103 -18.90 14.31 5.99
C GLU A 103 -17.88 14.44 4.84
N ALA A 104 -17.72 13.40 4.02
CA ALA A 104 -16.85 13.44 2.84
C ALA A 104 -17.40 14.33 1.73
N LEU A 105 -18.70 14.22 1.44
CA LEU A 105 -19.36 15.03 0.41
C LEU A 105 -19.40 16.52 0.77
N GLU A 106 -19.52 16.85 2.05
CA GLU A 106 -19.55 18.22 2.56
C GLU A 106 -18.17 18.81 2.86
N ASN A 107 -17.09 18.06 2.60
CA ASN A 107 -15.72 18.45 2.95
C ASN A 107 -15.52 18.76 4.44
N LYS A 108 -16.18 17.97 5.30
CA LYS A 108 -16.14 18.04 6.78
C LYS A 108 -15.47 16.82 7.41
N LEU A 109 -14.73 16.04 6.63
CA LEU A 109 -13.99 14.88 7.16
C LEU A 109 -13.04 15.31 8.27
N LEU A 110 -13.00 14.49 9.31
CA LEU A 110 -11.98 14.61 10.35
C LEU A 110 -10.59 14.46 9.73
N SER A 111 -9.58 15.05 10.38
CA SER A 111 -8.19 14.80 10.01
C SER A 111 -7.84 13.31 10.13
N ALA A 112 -6.91 12.83 9.30
CA ALA A 112 -6.50 11.42 9.28
C ALA A 112 -6.16 10.85 10.67
N GLY A 113 -5.47 11.63 11.51
CA GLY A 113 -5.14 11.24 12.88
C GLY A 113 -6.37 11.06 13.77
N ASN A 114 -7.41 11.88 13.59
CA ASN A 114 -8.66 11.78 14.33
C ASN A 114 -9.54 10.64 13.81
N ILE A 115 -9.57 10.41 12.49
CA ILE A 115 -10.20 9.23 11.89
C ILE A 115 -9.61 7.97 12.50
N ALA A 116 -8.28 7.84 12.49
CA ALA A 116 -7.59 6.67 13.00
C ALA A 116 -7.85 6.41 14.50
N LYS A 117 -8.02 7.47 15.32
CA LYS A 117 -8.45 7.33 16.72
C LYS A 117 -9.90 6.83 16.81
N LYS A 118 -10.81 7.40 16.00
CA LYS A 118 -12.24 7.08 16.03
C LYS A 118 -12.54 5.64 15.62
N ILE A 119 -11.72 5.04 14.76
CA ILE A 119 -11.81 3.62 14.38
C ILE A 119 -10.93 2.69 15.23
N ASN A 120 -10.25 3.20 16.28
CA ASN A 120 -9.27 2.44 17.07
C ASN A 120 -8.22 1.71 16.21
N SER A 121 -7.66 2.42 15.23
CA SER A 121 -6.72 1.84 14.28
C SER A 121 -5.48 1.23 14.94
N LYS A 122 -5.14 0.03 14.49
CA LYS A 122 -3.95 -0.72 14.92
C LYS A 122 -2.64 -0.17 14.33
N HIS A 123 -2.72 0.72 13.34
CA HIS A 123 -1.55 1.21 12.59
C HIS A 123 -0.87 2.44 13.20
N LYS A 124 -1.26 2.83 14.43
CA LYS A 124 -0.65 3.97 15.14
C LYS A 124 0.87 3.88 15.20
N LYS A 125 1.42 2.72 15.60
CA LYS A 125 2.87 2.50 15.69
C LYS A 125 3.57 2.63 14.33
N ILE A 126 2.93 2.16 13.26
CA ILE A 126 3.47 2.28 11.90
C ILE A 126 3.53 3.76 11.49
N ARG A 127 2.46 4.53 11.72
CA ARG A 127 2.47 5.97 11.44
C ARG A 127 3.53 6.72 12.25
N GLU A 128 3.67 6.40 13.53
CA GLU A 128 4.68 7.02 14.40
C GLU A 128 6.10 6.71 13.90
N HIS A 129 6.36 5.45 13.52
CA HIS A 129 7.62 5.08 12.90
C HIS A 129 7.88 5.89 11.63
N LEU A 130 6.92 5.90 10.69
CA LEU A 130 7.08 6.61 9.42
C LEU A 130 7.29 8.12 9.62
N ASN A 131 6.63 8.76 10.59
CA ASN A 131 6.88 10.18 10.90
C ASN A 131 8.34 10.47 11.27
N SER A 132 9.03 9.52 11.88
CA SER A 132 10.43 9.67 12.28
C SER A 132 11.44 9.29 11.18
N THR A 133 11.05 8.45 10.22
CA THR A 133 11.98 7.79 9.29
C THR A 133 11.73 8.00 7.80
N ALA A 134 10.50 8.32 7.36
CA ALA A 134 10.19 8.28 5.93
C ALA A 134 9.01 9.16 5.44
N SER A 135 8.09 9.58 6.31
CA SER A 135 6.89 10.36 5.91
C SER A 135 7.15 11.83 5.63
N HIS A 136 8.16 12.40 6.27
CA HIS A 136 8.53 13.80 6.15
C HIS A 136 10.04 13.90 5.94
N PHE A 137 10.50 15.00 5.35
CA PHE A 137 11.92 15.29 5.27
C PHE A 137 12.52 15.27 6.69
N SER A 138 13.46 14.36 6.92
CA SER A 138 14.08 14.11 8.22
C SER A 138 15.57 13.88 8.02
N LEU A 139 16.39 14.57 8.81
CA LEU A 139 17.84 14.35 8.89
C LEU A 139 18.23 13.40 10.04
N ASN A 140 17.26 12.69 10.61
CA ASN A 140 17.53 11.66 11.61
C ASN A 140 18.47 10.59 11.00
N PRO A 141 19.50 10.11 11.73
CA PRO A 141 20.39 9.04 11.27
C PRO A 141 19.66 7.85 10.62
N MET A 142 18.54 7.40 11.18
CA MET A 142 17.76 6.28 10.63
C MET A 142 17.16 6.58 9.25
N ALA A 143 16.79 7.84 8.99
CA ALA A 143 16.23 8.28 7.71
C ALA A 143 17.31 8.52 6.64
N CYS A 144 18.56 8.75 7.04
CA CYS A 144 19.67 9.05 6.11
C CYS A 144 20.67 7.89 5.95
N THR A 145 20.54 6.80 6.71
CA THR A 145 21.52 5.70 6.72
C THR A 145 21.71 5.08 5.33
N HIS A 146 20.65 5.02 4.50
CA HIS A 146 20.71 4.48 3.14
C HIS A 146 21.43 5.40 2.14
N LEU A 147 21.67 6.66 2.50
CA LEU A 147 22.42 7.65 1.70
C LEU A 147 23.94 7.57 1.93
N ILE A 148 24.41 6.71 2.83
CA ILE A 148 25.83 6.60 3.19
C ILE A 148 26.37 5.22 2.83
N ASN A 149 27.51 5.20 2.13
CA ASN A 149 28.32 4.01 1.97
C ASN A 149 29.25 3.85 3.17
N TRP A 150 28.78 3.15 4.20
CA TRP A 150 29.53 2.94 5.45
C TRP A 150 30.86 2.21 5.28
N LYS A 151 31.03 1.40 4.23
CA LYS A 151 32.31 0.73 3.94
C LYS A 151 33.38 1.70 3.45
N LYS A 152 32.96 2.74 2.72
CA LYS A 152 33.86 3.72 2.09
C LYS A 152 33.85 5.09 2.78
N GLY A 153 32.96 5.31 3.75
CA GLY A 153 32.76 6.61 4.39
C GLY A 153 32.27 7.70 3.43
N SER A 154 31.60 7.34 2.33
CA SER A 154 31.22 8.26 1.26
C SER A 154 29.71 8.36 1.10
N ILE A 155 29.22 9.46 0.53
CA ILE A 155 27.80 9.59 0.13
C ILE A 155 27.51 8.60 -1.00
N ARG A 156 26.33 7.99 -0.96
CA ARG A 156 25.78 7.16 -2.01
C ARG A 156 24.96 8.04 -2.95
N TYR A 157 25.51 8.33 -4.12
CA TYR A 157 24.85 9.10 -5.18
C TYR A 157 23.81 8.30 -5.97
N TYR A 158 23.94 6.96 -5.98
CA TYR A 158 23.06 6.06 -6.72
C TYR A 158 22.55 4.96 -5.81
N GLN A 159 21.23 4.75 -5.80
CA GLN A 159 20.63 3.61 -5.11
C GLN A 159 20.70 2.39 -6.03
N GLU A 160 21.76 1.61 -5.85
CA GLU A 160 22.03 0.39 -6.62
C GLU A 160 21.00 -0.69 -6.32
N TYR A 161 20.72 -1.54 -7.33
CA TYR A 161 19.86 -2.69 -7.15
C TYR A 161 20.36 -3.60 -6.02
N ASN A 162 19.43 -4.00 -5.16
CA ASN A 162 19.66 -5.01 -4.14
C ASN A 162 18.44 -5.92 -4.05
N GLU A 163 18.61 -7.18 -4.45
CA GLU A 163 17.54 -8.17 -4.50
C GLU A 163 16.82 -8.34 -3.15
N ASN A 164 17.57 -8.42 -2.05
CA ASN A 164 17.00 -8.64 -0.73
C ASN A 164 16.20 -7.42 -0.25
N VAL A 165 16.68 -6.21 -0.55
CA VAL A 165 15.97 -4.98 -0.24
C VAL A 165 14.68 -4.91 -1.06
N LEU A 166 14.76 -5.12 -2.37
CA LEU A 166 13.58 -5.13 -3.24
C LEU A 166 12.57 -6.18 -2.79
N ARG A 167 13.00 -7.42 -2.52
CA ARG A 167 12.14 -8.50 -2.01
C ARG A 167 11.37 -8.09 -0.76
N LYS A 168 12.06 -7.51 0.23
CA LYS A 168 11.42 -7.04 1.47
C LYS A 168 10.39 -5.94 1.20
N ASN A 169 10.72 -4.98 0.34
CA ASN A 169 9.81 -3.90 -0.02
C ASN A 169 8.56 -4.39 -0.75
N LEU A 170 8.70 -5.40 -1.63
CA LEU A 170 7.55 -6.03 -2.29
C LEU A 170 6.62 -6.72 -1.29
N TRP A 171 7.14 -7.44 -0.28
CA TRP A 171 6.30 -8.05 0.75
C TRP A 171 5.67 -7.05 1.72
N ILE A 172 6.35 -5.94 1.99
CA ILE A 172 5.74 -4.81 2.72
C ILE A 172 4.58 -4.22 1.92
N LEU A 173 4.80 -3.93 0.62
CA LEU A 173 3.75 -3.43 -0.26
C LEU A 173 2.56 -4.40 -0.34
N PHE A 174 2.82 -5.70 -0.50
CA PHE A 174 1.80 -6.73 -0.47
C PHE A 174 0.95 -6.65 0.81
N SER A 175 1.58 -6.49 1.98
CA SER A 175 0.86 -6.37 3.25
C SER A 175 -0.06 -5.14 3.30
N ILE A 176 0.36 -4.03 2.69
CA ILE A 176 -0.45 -2.82 2.57
C ILE A 176 -1.62 -3.03 1.61
N MET A 177 -1.40 -3.73 0.49
CA MET A 177 -2.47 -4.10 -0.43
C MET A 177 -3.50 -5.00 0.25
N VAL A 178 -3.08 -5.94 1.11
CA VAL A 178 -3.99 -6.77 1.91
C VAL A 178 -4.90 -5.90 2.79
N PHE A 179 -4.35 -4.93 3.54
CA PHE A 179 -5.19 -4.05 4.36
C PHE A 179 -6.17 -3.22 3.53
N LEU A 180 -5.74 -2.71 2.38
CA LEU A 180 -6.58 -1.96 1.47
C LEU A 180 -7.72 -2.81 0.91
N ILE A 181 -7.40 -4.03 0.44
CA ILE A 181 -8.37 -4.98 -0.11
C ILE A 181 -9.35 -5.43 0.98
N ASP A 182 -8.88 -5.83 2.16
CA ASP A 182 -9.75 -6.29 3.25
C ASP A 182 -10.74 -5.18 3.68
N SER A 183 -10.30 -3.91 3.70
CA SER A 183 -11.16 -2.78 4.06
C SER A 183 -12.21 -2.49 2.97
N ALA A 184 -11.83 -2.61 1.70
CA ALA A 184 -12.76 -2.49 0.58
C ALA A 184 -13.78 -3.64 0.55
N VAL A 185 -13.34 -4.88 0.80
CA VAL A 185 -14.21 -6.05 0.90
C VAL A 185 -15.24 -5.86 2.01
N ARG A 186 -14.84 -5.40 3.20
CA ARG A 186 -15.80 -5.06 4.29
C ARG A 186 -16.89 -4.09 3.83
N CYS A 187 -16.51 -3.03 3.12
CA CYS A 187 -17.45 -2.04 2.60
C CYS A 187 -18.43 -2.64 1.57
N LEU A 188 -17.96 -3.54 0.70
CA LEU A 188 -18.81 -4.20 -0.30
C LEU A 188 -19.70 -5.28 0.33
N THR A 189 -19.19 -6.06 1.30
CA THR A 189 -19.97 -7.04 2.05
C THR A 189 -21.09 -6.36 2.84
N PHE A 190 -20.83 -5.20 3.43
CA PHE A 190 -21.85 -4.41 4.14
C PHE A 190 -23.05 -4.04 3.24
N ASN A 191 -22.81 -3.81 1.95
CA ASN A 191 -23.85 -3.51 0.97
C ASN A 191 -24.33 -4.74 0.18
N GLU A 192 -23.90 -5.94 0.57
CA GLU A 192 -24.25 -7.21 -0.10
C GLU A 192 -23.85 -7.24 -1.61
N LEU A 193 -22.82 -6.49 -1.99
CA LEU A 193 -22.42 -6.30 -3.39
C LEU A 193 -21.35 -7.27 -3.90
N ILE A 194 -20.64 -7.96 -3.00
CA ILE A 194 -19.53 -8.85 -3.36
C ILE A 194 -19.97 -10.31 -3.40
N ASP A 195 -19.60 -11.03 -4.46
CA ASP A 195 -19.92 -12.44 -4.59
C ASP A 195 -18.95 -13.36 -3.79
N GLY A 196 -19.41 -14.57 -3.51
CA GLY A 196 -18.64 -15.56 -2.74
C GLY A 196 -17.41 -16.11 -3.46
N ARG A 197 -17.38 -16.09 -4.80
CA ARG A 197 -16.25 -16.57 -5.59
C ARG A 197 -15.07 -15.61 -5.47
N LEU A 198 -15.29 -14.32 -5.67
CA LEU A 198 -14.26 -13.29 -5.52
C LEU A 198 -13.76 -13.24 -4.07
N THR A 199 -14.67 -13.33 -3.09
CA THR A 199 -14.31 -13.38 -1.67
C THR A 199 -13.36 -14.55 -1.37
N LYS A 200 -13.65 -15.74 -1.88
CA LYS A 200 -12.78 -16.92 -1.71
C LYS A 200 -11.41 -16.74 -2.36
N GLU A 201 -11.38 -16.19 -3.58
CA GLU A 201 -10.14 -15.92 -4.31
C GLU A 201 -9.23 -14.94 -3.55
N ILE A 202 -9.82 -13.88 -2.97
CA ILE A 202 -9.10 -12.91 -2.14
C ILE A 202 -8.52 -13.59 -0.90
N GLU A 203 -9.29 -14.44 -0.23
CA GLU A 203 -8.84 -15.12 0.98
C GLU A 203 -7.69 -16.11 0.71
N GLU A 204 -7.75 -16.83 -0.42
CA GLU A 204 -6.68 -17.73 -0.88
C GLU A 204 -5.39 -16.94 -1.20
N TRP A 205 -5.51 -15.83 -1.95
CA TRP A 205 -4.38 -14.95 -2.27
C TRP A 205 -3.75 -14.34 -1.01
N LYS A 206 -4.57 -13.84 -0.08
CA LYS A 206 -4.12 -13.26 1.18
C LYS A 206 -3.40 -14.28 2.05
N THR A 207 -4.03 -15.44 2.30
CA THR A 207 -3.49 -16.46 3.21
C THR A 207 -2.17 -17.03 2.69
N SER A 208 -2.12 -17.37 1.41
CA SER A 208 -0.90 -17.91 0.78
C SER A 208 0.22 -16.86 0.72
N GLY A 209 -0.10 -15.61 0.38
CA GLY A 209 0.87 -14.53 0.32
C GLY A 209 1.43 -14.14 1.69
N LEU A 210 0.58 -14.04 2.73
CA LEU A 210 1.04 -13.73 4.10
C LEU A 210 1.95 -14.81 4.67
N LYS A 211 1.68 -16.09 4.35
CA LYS A 211 2.57 -17.20 4.72
C LYS A 211 3.95 -17.03 4.10
N LEU A 212 4.00 -16.77 2.79
CA LEU A 212 5.26 -16.55 2.08
C LEU A 212 6.00 -15.29 2.56
N ALA A 213 5.28 -14.19 2.81
CA ALA A 213 5.86 -12.97 3.34
C ALA A 213 6.58 -13.24 4.67
N LYS A 214 5.95 -14.00 5.58
CA LYS A 214 6.55 -14.40 6.85
C LYS A 214 7.82 -15.24 6.67
N GLU A 215 7.82 -16.18 5.72
CA GLU A 215 8.98 -17.04 5.43
C GLU A 215 10.14 -16.29 4.75
N LYS A 216 9.84 -15.25 3.95
CA LYS A 216 10.82 -14.53 3.13
C LYS A 216 11.32 -13.21 3.75
N MET A 217 10.66 -12.73 4.81
CA MET A 217 11.07 -11.53 5.54
C MET A 217 11.91 -11.81 6.79
N LEU A 218 11.92 -13.06 7.27
CA LEU A 218 12.83 -13.57 8.32
C LEU A 218 14.19 -13.92 7.71
#